data_AF-A0A2U1WDJ6-F1
#
_entry.id   AF-A0A2U1WDJ6-F1
#
_cell.length_a   1.000
_cell.length_b   1.000
_cell.length_c   1.000
_cell.angle_alpha   90.00
_cell.angle_beta   90.00
_cell.angle_gamma   90.00
#
_symmetry.space_group_name_H-M   'P 1'
#
loop_
_entity.id
_entity.type
_entity.pdbx_description
1 polymer ?
#
loop_
_entity_poly.entity_id
_entity_poly.type
_entity_poly.pdbx_seq_one_letter_code
_entity_poly.pdbx_strand_id
1 'polypeptide(L)'
;MRPHAFGELEINTYVSYVRTLVNAVTSIRLASDARRRWMERNGAACPDAEKMSRLIEAEMDRADDMAHRIVELVASVRAASTPPTLPKRANAAPVSAFRSAPGLRTVQNDRQVRVRHG
;
A
#
# COMPACT_ATOMS: atom_id res chain seq x y z
N MET A 1 16.50 -13.76 0.32
CA MET A 1 16.01 -12.57 -0.41
C MET A 1 16.07 -11.39 0.54
N ARG A 2 16.74 -10.29 0.19
CA ARG A 2 16.75 -9.09 1.03
C ARG A 2 15.42 -8.35 0.83
N PRO A 3 14.77 -7.83 1.88
CA PRO A 3 13.62 -6.94 1.72
C PRO A 3 14.05 -5.74 0.88
N HIS A 4 13.33 -5.44 -0.19
CA HIS A 4 13.57 -4.23 -0.99
C HIS A 4 13.24 -3.02 -0.12
N ALA A 5 14.25 -2.31 0.37
CA ALA A 5 14.07 -0.98 0.97
C ALA A 5 13.82 0.03 -0.15
N PHE A 6 13.24 1.19 0.18
CA PHE A 6 13.16 2.33 -0.73
C PHE A 6 14.56 2.61 -1.32
N GLY A 7 14.75 2.37 -2.62
CA GLY A 7 15.99 2.65 -3.30
C GLY A 7 16.18 4.15 -3.51
N GLU A 8 17.41 4.56 -3.87
CA GLU A 8 17.72 5.99 -4.12
C GLU A 8 16.82 6.60 -5.21
N LEU A 9 16.45 5.82 -6.23
CA LEU A 9 15.55 6.27 -7.28
C LEU A 9 14.14 6.57 -6.75
N GLU A 10 13.58 5.66 -5.95
CA GLU A 10 12.25 5.83 -5.35
C GLU A 10 12.24 6.97 -4.35
N ILE A 11 13.32 7.15 -3.57
CA ILE A 11 13.48 8.28 -2.65
C ILE A 11 13.49 9.60 -3.43
N ASN A 12 14.29 9.70 -4.48
CA ASN A 12 14.38 10.90 -5.30
C ASN A 12 13.04 11.23 -5.98
N THR A 13 12.33 10.21 -6.46
CA THR A 13 11.01 10.36 -7.07
C THR A 13 9.97 10.83 -6.04
N TYR A 14 9.95 10.22 -4.86
CA TYR A 14 9.07 10.61 -3.75
C TYR A 14 9.30 12.07 -3.34
N VAL A 15 10.56 12.48 -3.15
CA VAL A 15 10.91 13.86 -2.79
C VAL A 15 10.48 14.85 -3.86
N SER A 16 10.60 14.48 -5.15
CA SER A 16 10.15 15.31 -6.26
C SER A 16 8.63 15.52 -6.25
N TYR A 17 7.85 14.45 -6.05
CA TYR A 17 6.39 14.55 -5.96
C TYR A 17 5.95 15.38 -4.74
N VAL A 18 6.56 15.14 -3.58
CA VAL A 18 6.26 15.92 -2.36
C VAL A 18 6.57 17.39 -2.57
N ARG A 19 7.72 17.72 -3.18
CA ARG A 19 8.07 19.12 -3.48
C ARG A 19 7.03 19.77 -4.39
N THR A 20 6.60 19.07 -5.43
CA THR A 20 5.59 19.58 -6.37
C THR A 20 4.25 19.80 -5.69
N LEU A 21 3.82 18.86 -4.85
CA LEU A 21 2.61 18.96 -4.04
C LEU A 21 2.67 20.18 -3.10
N VAL A 22 3.77 20.36 -2.37
CA VAL A 22 3.96 21.50 -1.45
C VAL A 22 3.92 22.82 -2.20
N ASN A 23 4.53 22.89 -3.39
CA ASN A 23 4.50 24.09 -4.21
C ASN A 23 3.09 24.44 -4.68
N ALA A 24 2.31 23.44 -5.12
CA ALA A 24 0.92 23.62 -5.54
C ALA A 24 0.04 24.14 -4.38
N VAL A 25 0.13 23.50 -3.22
CA VAL A 25 -0.60 23.93 -2.00
C VAL A 25 -0.20 25.35 -1.57
N THR A 26 1.08 25.69 -1.68
CA THR A 26 1.57 27.04 -1.37
C THR A 26 1.00 28.07 -2.34
N SER A 27 0.98 27.75 -3.64
CA SER A 27 0.39 28.60 -4.69
C SER A 27 -1.08 28.89 -4.43
N ILE A 28 -1.88 27.86 -4.11
CA ILE A 28 -3.31 27.98 -3.75
C ILE A 28 -3.50 28.94 -2.57
N ARG A 29 -2.70 28.77 -1.51
CA ARG A 29 -2.77 29.61 -0.31
C ARG A 29 -2.46 31.07 -0.65
N LEU A 30 -1.39 31.33 -1.41
CA LEU A 30 -1.01 32.68 -1.81
C LEU A 30 -2.08 33.37 -2.67
N ALA A 31 -2.65 32.66 -3.65
CA ALA A 31 -3.72 33.20 -4.48
C ALA A 31 -4.99 33.51 -3.66
N SER A 32 -5.36 32.61 -2.76
CA SER A 32 -6.52 32.78 -1.87
C SER A 32 -6.33 33.97 -0.92
N ASP A 33 -5.15 34.08 -0.31
CA ASP A 33 -4.81 35.18 0.59
C ASP A 33 -4.74 36.53 -0.14
N ALA A 34 -4.22 36.56 -1.37
CA ALA A 34 -4.21 37.76 -2.20
C ALA A 34 -5.64 38.26 -2.48
N ARG A 35 -6.54 37.34 -2.85
CA ARG A 35 -7.96 37.64 -3.09
C ARG A 35 -8.65 38.16 -1.82
N ARG A 36 -8.42 37.52 -0.68
CA ARG A 36 -8.96 37.94 0.62
C ARG A 36 -8.49 39.35 0.99
N ARG A 37 -7.18 39.60 0.93
CA ARG A 37 -6.59 40.91 1.25
C ARG A 37 -7.07 42.01 0.32
N TRP A 38 -7.31 41.70 -0.95
CA TRP A 38 -7.92 42.66 -1.87
C TRP A 38 -9.31 43.08 -1.40
N MET A 39 -10.17 42.10 -1.09
CA MET A 39 -11.53 42.34 -0.65
C MET A 39 -11.57 43.13 0.67
N GLU A 40 -10.72 42.77 1.63
CA GLU A 40 -10.59 43.47 2.93
C GLU A 40 -10.19 44.94 2.76
N ARG A 41 -9.32 45.26 1.79
CA ARG A 41 -8.83 46.64 1.58
C ARG A 41 -9.75 47.49 0.73
N ASN A 42 -10.40 46.90 -0.26
CA ASN A 42 -11.14 47.65 -1.28
C ASN A 42 -12.66 47.55 -1.12
N GLY A 43 -13.17 46.63 -0.30
CA GLY A 43 -14.61 46.39 -0.14
C GLY A 43 -15.31 45.86 -1.39
N ALA A 44 -14.54 45.39 -2.37
CA ALA A 44 -15.03 44.97 -3.68
C ALA A 44 -14.37 43.66 -4.13
N ALA A 45 -14.96 43.00 -5.13
CA ALA A 45 -14.38 41.84 -5.76
C ALA A 45 -13.00 42.16 -6.37
N CYS A 46 -12.10 41.18 -6.36
CA CYS A 46 -10.80 41.32 -7.01
C CYS A 46 -10.99 41.36 -8.54
N PRO A 47 -10.40 42.33 -9.26
CA PRO A 47 -10.46 42.37 -10.73
C PRO A 47 -9.98 41.07 -11.38
N ASP A 48 -8.99 40.42 -10.78
CA ASP A 48 -8.41 39.16 -11.25
C ASP A 48 -9.04 37.93 -10.59
N ALA A 49 -10.21 38.05 -9.93
CA ALA A 49 -10.80 36.96 -9.16
C ALA A 49 -11.00 35.68 -9.98
N GLU A 50 -11.46 35.80 -11.23
CA GLU A 50 -11.69 34.66 -12.11
C GLU A 50 -10.37 33.99 -12.51
N LYS A 51 -9.35 34.78 -12.85
CA LYS A 51 -8.00 34.28 -13.16
C LYS A 51 -7.39 33.56 -11.96
N MET A 52 -7.55 34.11 -10.76
CA MET A 52 -7.09 33.48 -9.52
C MET A 52 -7.85 32.18 -9.23
N SER A 53 -9.17 32.12 -9.47
CA SER A 53 -9.95 30.89 -9.32
C SER A 53 -9.46 29.79 -10.25
N ARG A 54 -9.23 30.08 -11.53
CA ARG A 54 -8.69 29.11 -12.50
C ARG A 54 -7.29 28.61 -12.12
N LEU A 55 -6.44 29.49 -11.58
CA LEU A 55 -5.14 29.11 -11.05
C LEU A 55 -5.28 28.17 -9.85
N ILE A 56 -6.18 28.48 -8.91
CA ILE A 56 -6.42 27.64 -7.74
C ILE A 56 -6.92 26.25 -8.18
N GLU A 57 -7.88 26.18 -9.11
CA GLU A 57 -8.38 24.91 -9.66
C GLU A 57 -7.25 24.09 -10.28
N ALA A 58 -6.43 24.70 -11.14
CA ALA A 58 -5.31 24.00 -11.77
C ALA A 58 -4.25 23.50 -10.76
N GLU A 59 -4.00 24.26 -9.69
CA GLU A 59 -3.08 23.83 -8.63
C GLU A 59 -3.72 22.78 -7.71
N MET A 60 -5.04 22.77 -7.53
CA MET A 60 -5.75 21.69 -6.83
C MET A 60 -5.64 20.38 -7.61
N ASP A 61 -5.92 20.41 -8.91
CA ASP A 61 -5.78 19.24 -9.79
C ASP A 61 -4.34 18.69 -9.77
N ARG A 62 -3.34 19.59 -9.79
CA ARG A 62 -1.93 19.23 -9.68
C ARG A 62 -1.60 18.61 -8.31
N ALA A 63 -2.13 19.17 -7.23
CA ALA A 63 -1.94 18.65 -5.88
C ALA A 63 -2.53 17.23 -5.76
N ASP A 64 -3.73 17.02 -6.28
CA ASP A 64 -4.40 15.71 -6.26
C ASP A 64 -3.63 14.67 -7.10
N ASP A 65 -3.16 15.03 -8.30
CA ASP A 65 -2.31 14.14 -9.13
C ASP A 65 -1.03 13.75 -8.38
N MET A 66 -0.34 14.70 -7.74
CA MET A 66 0.87 14.39 -6.97
C MET A 66 0.56 13.52 -5.74
N ALA A 67 -0.55 13.76 -5.05
CA ALA A 67 -0.97 12.93 -3.93
C ALA A 67 -1.23 11.48 -4.37
N HIS A 68 -1.92 11.28 -5.49
CA HIS A 68 -2.14 9.96 -6.07
C HIS A 68 -0.82 9.27 -6.42
N ARG A 69 0.09 9.95 -7.11
CA ARG A 69 1.41 9.39 -7.46
C ARG A 69 2.25 9.00 -6.25
N ILE A 70 2.17 9.78 -5.16
CA ILE A 70 2.83 9.44 -3.90
C ILE A 70 2.26 8.15 -3.32
N VAL A 71 0.93 8.01 -3.28
CA VAL A 71 0.25 6.81 -2.78
C VAL A 71 0.63 5.58 -3.61
N GLU A 72 0.60 5.71 -4.94
CA GLU A 72 0.97 4.64 -5.88
C GLU A 72 2.43 4.20 -5.71
N LEU A 73 3.36 5.15 -5.59
CA LEU A 73 4.78 4.86 -5.38
C LEU A 73 4.99 4.09 -4.07
N VAL A 74 4.37 4.56 -2.98
CA VAL A 74 4.47 3.89 -1.68
C VAL A 74 3.86 2.49 -1.72
N ALA A 75 2.71 2.31 -2.39
CA ALA A 75 2.08 1.01 -2.57
C ALA A 75 2.96 0.05 -3.39
N SER A 76 3.56 0.53 -4.48
CA SER A 76 4.47 -0.23 -5.34
C SER A 76 5.70 -0.71 -4.58
N VAL A 77 6.37 0.18 -3.84
CA VAL A 77 7.53 -0.20 -3.02
C VAL A 77 7.13 -1.25 -1.99
N ARG A 78 6.00 -1.05 -1.30
CA ARG A 78 5.50 -2.01 -0.31
C ARG A 78 5.24 -3.40 -0.91
N ALA A 79 4.63 -3.45 -2.09
CA ALA A 79 4.38 -4.70 -2.82
C ALA A 79 5.69 -5.41 -3.19
N ALA A 80 6.71 -4.66 -3.62
CA ALA A 80 8.04 -5.19 -3.92
C ALA A 80 8.80 -5.68 -2.66
N SER A 81 8.53 -5.09 -1.50
CA SER A 81 9.12 -5.51 -0.22
C SER A 81 8.47 -6.75 0.40
N THR A 82 7.23 -7.08 0.04
CA THR A 82 6.52 -8.27 0.57
C THR A 82 7.12 -9.56 0.00
N PRO A 83 7.64 -10.49 0.84
CA PRO A 83 8.15 -11.76 0.35
C PRO A 83 7.02 -12.59 -0.29
N PRO A 84 7.33 -13.44 -1.29
CA PRO A 84 6.32 -14.30 -1.90
C PRO A 84 5.67 -15.16 -0.83
N THR A 85 4.35 -15.10 -0.72
CA THR A 85 3.58 -16.07 0.04
C THR A 85 3.79 -17.42 -0.60
N LEU A 86 4.66 -18.24 0.01
CA LEU A 86 4.76 -19.65 -0.34
C LEU A 86 3.34 -20.23 -0.28
N PRO A 87 2.87 -20.93 -1.34
CA PRO A 87 1.57 -21.57 -1.28
C PRO A 87 1.59 -22.48 -0.07
N LYS A 88 0.65 -22.23 0.85
CA LYS A 88 0.40 -23.05 2.03
C LYS A 88 0.30 -24.48 1.52
N ARG A 89 1.37 -25.26 1.73
CA ARG A 89 1.46 -26.67 1.34
C ARG A 89 0.19 -27.28 1.88
N ALA A 90 -0.74 -27.63 0.98
CA ALA A 90 -1.94 -28.37 1.38
C ALA A 90 -1.44 -29.55 2.21
N ASN A 91 -2.08 -29.79 3.35
CA ASN A 91 -1.86 -30.95 4.20
C ASN A 91 -1.95 -32.22 3.35
N ALA A 92 -0.85 -32.62 2.72
CA ALA A 92 -0.61 -34.00 2.36
C ALA A 92 -0.13 -34.62 3.68
N ALA A 93 -0.99 -35.46 4.24
CA ALA A 93 -0.73 -36.29 5.40
C ALA A 93 0.72 -36.83 5.37
N PRO A 94 1.37 -37.03 6.53
CA PRO A 94 2.64 -37.74 6.53
C PRO A 94 2.37 -39.15 6.01
N VAL A 95 2.69 -39.39 4.73
CA VAL A 95 2.75 -40.74 4.20
C VAL A 95 3.96 -41.34 4.88
N SER A 96 3.66 -42.05 5.97
CA SER A 96 4.57 -42.90 6.71
C SER A 96 5.17 -43.90 5.72
N ALA A 97 6.35 -43.58 5.19
CA ALA A 97 7.17 -44.54 4.48
C ALA A 97 7.92 -45.38 5.51
N PHE A 98 7.17 -46.19 6.28
CA PHE A 98 7.76 -47.35 6.93
C PHE A 98 8.21 -48.30 5.84
N ARG A 99 9.52 -48.27 5.58
CA ARG A 99 10.21 -49.24 4.75
C ARG A 99 10.12 -50.58 5.45
N SER A 100 9.11 -51.39 5.12
CA SER A 100 8.99 -52.76 5.60
C SER A 100 10.20 -53.57 5.12
N ALA A 101 11.13 -53.85 6.02
CA ALA A 101 12.09 -54.93 5.86
C ALA A 101 11.33 -56.26 6.02
N PRO A 102 11.58 -57.27 5.17
CA PRO A 102 10.93 -58.56 5.29
C PRO A 102 11.58 -59.35 6.44
N GLY A 103 10.76 -59.72 7.42
CA GLY A 103 11.11 -60.74 8.41
C GLY A 103 11.35 -60.18 9.80
N LEU A 104 10.31 -60.18 10.62
CA LEU A 104 10.36 -60.61 12.02
C LEU A 104 8.92 -60.66 12.56
N ARG A 105 8.49 -61.88 12.92
CA ARG A 105 7.21 -62.15 13.55
C ARG A 105 7.19 -61.54 14.95
N THR A 106 6.15 -60.79 15.29
CA THR A 106 5.65 -60.74 16.68
C THR A 106 4.12 -60.65 16.71
N VAL A 107 3.56 -61.74 17.22
CA VAL A 107 2.23 -62.02 17.76
C VAL A 107 1.34 -60.80 18.04
N GLN A 108 0.26 -60.71 17.27
CA GLN A 108 -0.90 -59.85 17.49
C GLN A 108 -1.74 -60.50 18.60
N ASN A 109 -1.77 -59.91 19.79
CA ASN A 109 -2.63 -60.40 20.87
C ASN A 109 -3.99 -59.71 20.78
N ASP A 110 -4.99 -60.53 20.56
CA ASP A 110 -6.37 -60.20 20.29
C ASP A 110 -7.08 -59.81 21.60
N ARG A 111 -7.72 -58.64 21.61
CA ARG A 111 -8.84 -58.42 22.54
C ARG A 111 -9.83 -57.43 21.93
N GLN A 112 -10.69 -58.01 21.09
CA GLN A 112 -12.03 -57.51 20.82
C GLN A 112 -12.77 -57.18 22.12
N VAL A 113 -13.39 -56.01 22.21
CA VAL A 113 -14.74 -55.88 22.78
C VAL A 113 -15.51 -54.84 21.97
N ARG A 114 -16.42 -55.34 21.12
CA ARG A 114 -17.60 -54.61 20.64
C ARG A 114 -18.47 -54.25 21.85
N VAL A 115 -18.96 -53.01 21.92
CA VAL A 115 -20.29 -52.76 22.49
C VAL A 115 -21.06 -51.90 21.50
N ARG A 116 -22.16 -52.48 21.03
CA ARG A 116 -23.10 -51.91 20.08
C ARG A 116 -24.43 -51.76 20.82
N HIS A 117 -24.97 -50.54 20.74
CA HIS A 117 -26.37 -50.10 20.87
C HIS A 117 -27.21 -50.39 22.13
N GLY A 118 -27.98 -49.37 22.47
CA GLY A 118 -29.16 -49.37 23.33
C GLY A 118 -29.68 -47.95 23.41
#